data_AF-A0A535QV15-F1
#
_entry.id   AF-A0A535QV15-F1
#
_cell.length_a   1.000
_cell.length_b   1.000
_cell.length_c   1.000
_cell.angle_alpha   90.00
_cell.angle_beta   90.00
_cell.angle_gamma   90.00
#
_symmetry.space_group_name_H-M   'P 1'
#
loop_
_entity.id
_entity.type
_entity.pdbx_description
1 polymer ?
#
loop_
_entity_poly.entity_id
_entity_poly.type
_entity_poly.pdbx_seq_one_letter_code
_entity_poly.pdbx_strand_id
1 'polypeptide(L)'
;MTRTFIALELNESLQRYLGSVIDQAKQELPALHWVAPAGIHLTLAFLGELNDEQLASAMQAAQEAAQHIPPFEYRLKGLGIFGSTLQPRVIWMGVEDQPSAHLHGSPLEQLHRALNRELERRNFEVDKRPFSPHLTLARVKHPLSPEEQQSLQRLLHKKQAPSSLYP
;
A
#
# COMPACT_ATOMS: atom_id res chain seq x y z
N MET A 1 -20.11 -12.08 -9.29
CA MET A 1 -18.89 -12.24 -8.48
C MET A 1 -18.01 -11.02 -8.71
N THR A 2 -17.35 -10.53 -7.66
CA THR A 2 -16.61 -9.27 -7.69
C THR A 2 -15.21 -9.47 -7.12
N ARG A 3 -14.18 -9.01 -7.85
CA ARG A 3 -12.81 -9.01 -7.33
C ARG A 3 -12.70 -8.00 -6.17
N THR A 4 -12.42 -8.51 -4.98
CA THR A 4 -12.56 -7.78 -3.72
C THR A 4 -11.23 -7.68 -2.99
N PHE A 5 -11.02 -6.54 -2.35
CA PHE A 5 -9.95 -6.29 -1.40
C PHE A 5 -10.47 -5.35 -0.31
N ILE A 6 -9.80 -5.31 0.83
CA ILE A 6 -10.08 -4.39 1.94
C ILE A 6 -8.91 -3.43 2.05
N ALA A 7 -9.18 -2.14 2.21
CA ALA A 7 -8.17 -1.09 2.23
C ALA A 7 -8.54 0.05 3.16
N LEU A 8 -7.53 0.84 3.54
CA LEU A 8 -7.73 2.18 4.10
C LEU A 8 -7.78 3.20 2.97
N GLU A 9 -8.80 4.05 3.02
CA GLU A 9 -8.90 5.22 2.15
C GLU A 9 -7.96 6.33 2.63
N LEU A 10 -7.48 7.13 1.68
CA LEU A 10 -6.61 8.26 1.96
C LEU A 10 -7.45 9.54 2.05
N ASN A 11 -7.10 10.41 2.99
CA ASN A 11 -7.69 11.74 3.03
C ASN A 11 -7.28 12.59 1.82
N GLU A 12 -8.03 13.66 1.54
CA GLU A 12 -7.83 14.51 0.37
C GLU A 12 -6.46 15.21 0.34
N SER A 13 -5.90 15.55 1.50
CA SER A 13 -4.58 16.19 1.57
C SER A 13 -3.48 15.24 1.11
N LEU A 14 -3.56 13.96 1.51
CA LEU A 14 -2.63 12.93 1.09
C LEU A 14 -2.80 12.59 -0.41
N GLN A 15 -4.04 12.51 -0.90
CA GLN A 15 -4.30 12.32 -2.33
C GLN A 15 -3.70 13.45 -3.18
N ARG A 16 -3.87 14.72 -2.78
CA ARG A 16 -3.25 15.87 -3.46
C ARG A 16 -1.72 15.80 -3.44
N TYR A 17 -1.13 15.47 -2.30
CA TYR A 17 0.31 15.30 -2.19
C TYR A 17 0.82 14.22 -3.15
N LEU A 18 0.21 13.04 -3.15
CA LEU A 18 0.58 11.94 -4.04
C LEU A 18 0.37 12.30 -5.51
N GLY A 19 -0.65 13.10 -5.84
CA GLY A 19 -0.80 13.68 -7.17
C GLY A 19 0.43 14.46 -7.62
N SER A 20 0.93 15.36 -6.78
CA SER A 20 2.14 16.13 -7.12
C SER A 20 3.41 15.25 -7.25
N VAL A 21 3.52 14.20 -6.42
CA VAL A 21 4.61 13.21 -6.53
C VAL A 21 4.52 12.47 -7.87
N ILE A 22 3.32 12.04 -8.26
CA ILE A 22 3.08 11.35 -9.53
C ILE A 22 3.37 12.25 -10.72
N ASP A 23 2.95 13.52 -10.68
CA ASP A 23 3.18 14.45 -11.78
C ASP A 23 4.67 14.76 -11.99
N GLN A 24 5.44 14.87 -10.90
CA GLN A 24 6.90 14.96 -10.99
C GLN A 24 7.51 13.68 -11.60
N ALA A 25 7.07 12.51 -11.15
CA ALA A 25 7.61 11.24 -11.62
C ALA A 25 7.24 10.95 -13.09
N LYS A 26 6.05 11.38 -13.54
CA LYS A 26 5.62 11.32 -14.94
C LYS A 26 6.52 12.09 -15.90
N GLN A 27 7.18 13.16 -15.44
CA GLN A 27 8.14 13.89 -16.28
C GLN A 27 9.37 13.05 -16.61
N GLU A 28 9.81 12.19 -15.70
CA GLU A 28 10.95 11.29 -15.91
C GLU A 28 10.54 9.94 -16.52
N LEU A 29 9.29 9.50 -16.29
CA LEU A 29 8.77 8.18 -16.68
C LEU A 29 7.34 8.28 -17.26
N PRO A 30 7.16 8.91 -18.43
CA PRO A 30 5.83 9.21 -18.99
C PRO A 30 5.10 7.96 -19.50
N ALA A 31 5.82 6.91 -19.90
CA ALA A 31 5.23 5.71 -20.49
C ALA A 31 4.63 4.74 -19.43
N LEU A 32 4.83 5.01 -18.15
CA LEU A 32 4.29 4.16 -17.09
C LEU A 32 2.80 4.35 -16.88
N HIS A 33 2.14 3.27 -16.44
CA HIS A 33 0.74 3.33 -16.07
C HIS A 33 0.59 3.81 -14.62
N TRP A 34 0.50 5.13 -14.45
CA TRP A 34 0.29 5.79 -13.15
C TRP A 34 -1.16 5.65 -12.66
N VAL A 35 -1.32 5.39 -11.37
CA VAL A 35 -2.63 5.32 -10.70
C VAL A 35 -3.19 6.73 -10.53
N ALA A 36 -4.47 6.92 -10.83
CA ALA A 36 -5.14 8.19 -10.54
C ALA A 36 -5.15 8.44 -9.02
N PRO A 37 -4.84 9.66 -8.53
CA PRO A 37 -4.73 9.92 -7.09
C PRO A 37 -5.93 9.48 -6.26
N ALA A 38 -7.15 9.65 -6.78
CA ALA A 38 -8.39 9.23 -6.14
C ALA A 38 -8.54 7.70 -6.00
N GLY A 39 -7.82 6.91 -6.81
CA GLY A 39 -7.82 5.45 -6.74
C GLY A 39 -6.71 4.87 -5.85
N ILE A 40 -5.84 5.71 -5.27
CA ILE A 40 -4.77 5.25 -4.40
C ILE A 40 -5.34 4.93 -3.03
N HIS A 41 -4.99 3.76 -2.51
CA HIS A 41 -5.43 3.24 -1.22
C HIS A 41 -4.32 2.38 -0.61
N LEU A 42 -4.37 2.18 0.70
CA LEU A 42 -3.50 1.23 1.40
C LEU A 42 -4.24 -0.10 1.55
N THR A 43 -3.83 -1.11 0.78
CA THR A 43 -4.50 -2.42 0.84
C THR A 43 -4.10 -3.17 2.11
N LEU A 44 -5.11 -3.72 2.80
CA LEU A 44 -4.94 -4.58 3.98
C LEU A 44 -5.12 -6.06 3.63
N ALA A 45 -6.04 -6.42 2.74
CA ALA A 45 -6.25 -7.81 2.33
C ALA A 45 -6.76 -7.92 0.89
N PHE A 46 -6.25 -8.89 0.12
CA PHE A 46 -6.82 -9.28 -1.18
C PHE A 46 -7.65 -10.56 -1.00
N LEU A 47 -8.92 -10.55 -1.41
CA LEU A 47 -9.87 -11.64 -1.17
C LEU A 47 -10.27 -12.41 -2.44
N GLY A 48 -9.75 -12.02 -3.61
CA GLY A 48 -10.12 -12.66 -4.87
C GLY A 48 -11.55 -12.33 -5.28
N GLU A 49 -12.21 -13.24 -5.98
CA GLU A 49 -13.60 -13.07 -6.42
C GLU A 49 -14.57 -13.58 -5.34
N LEU A 50 -15.48 -12.70 -4.91
CA LEU A 50 -16.49 -13.03 -3.90
C LEU A 50 -17.91 -13.00 -4.49
N ASN A 51 -18.77 -13.88 -4.00
CA ASN A 51 -20.23 -13.76 -4.15
C ASN A 51 -20.80 -12.78 -3.09
N ASP A 52 -22.10 -12.49 -3.15
CA ASP A 52 -22.73 -11.47 -2.30
C ASP A 52 -22.71 -11.85 -0.80
N GLU A 53 -22.86 -13.14 -0.48
CA GLU A 53 -22.79 -13.64 0.90
C GLU A 53 -21.37 -13.50 1.46
N GLN A 54 -20.36 -13.88 0.68
CA GLN A 54 -18.95 -13.70 1.03
C GLN A 54 -18.60 -12.22 1.17
N LEU A 55 -19.12 -11.35 0.29
CA LEU A 55 -18.90 -9.91 0.39
C LEU A 55 -19.46 -9.36 1.70
N ALA A 56 -20.68 -9.72 2.07
CA ALA A 56 -21.27 -9.32 3.36
C ALA A 56 -20.45 -9.84 4.55
N SER A 57 -19.97 -11.08 4.48
CA SER A 57 -19.10 -11.67 5.51
C SER A 57 -17.75 -10.95 5.65
N ALA A 58 -17.13 -10.56 4.53
CA ALA A 58 -15.90 -9.77 4.51
C ALA A 58 -16.09 -8.36 5.09
N MET A 59 -17.23 -7.72 4.82
CA MET A 59 -17.59 -6.42 5.41
C MET A 59 -17.72 -6.51 6.93
N GLN A 60 -18.36 -7.56 7.45
CA GLN A 60 -18.45 -7.80 8.88
C GLN A 60 -17.08 -8.03 9.52
N ALA A 61 -16.20 -8.80 8.85
CA ALA A 61 -14.83 -9.02 9.32
C ALA A 61 -14.06 -7.70 9.45
N ALA A 62 -14.17 -6.81 8.46
CA ALA A 62 -13.54 -5.50 8.49
C ALA A 62 -14.07 -4.63 9.65
N GLN A 63 -15.39 -4.65 9.88
CA GLN A 63 -16.01 -3.88 10.97
C GLN A 63 -15.56 -4.39 12.35
N GLU A 64 -15.58 -5.71 12.58
CA GLU A 64 -15.12 -6.31 13.86
C GLU A 64 -13.63 -6.06 14.12
N ALA A 65 -12.80 -6.14 13.07
CA ALA A 65 -11.37 -5.85 13.19
C ALA A 65 -11.10 -4.39 13.57
N ALA A 66 -11.84 -3.44 12.98
CA ALA A 66 -11.66 -2.02 13.23
C ALA A 66 -12.18 -1.55 14.61
N GLN A 67 -13.20 -2.21 15.18
CA GLN A 67 -13.83 -1.82 16.45
C GLN A 67 -12.86 -1.66 17.62
N HIS A 68 -11.77 -2.43 17.62
CA HIS A 68 -10.81 -2.48 18.73
C HIS A 68 -9.54 -1.66 18.47
N ILE A 69 -9.47 -0.96 17.33
CA ILE A 69 -8.31 -0.18 16.93
C ILE A 69 -8.68 1.31 16.99
N PRO A 70 -8.11 2.07 17.94
CA PRO A 70 -8.30 3.53 17.98
C PRO A 70 -7.79 4.18 16.69
N PRO A 71 -8.32 5.36 16.32
CA PRO A 71 -7.74 6.17 15.25
C PRO A 71 -6.25 6.40 15.47
N PHE A 72 -5.46 6.31 14.40
CA PHE A 72 -4.01 6.46 14.45
C PHE A 72 -3.50 7.28 13.27
N GLU A 73 -2.30 7.84 13.43
CA GLU A 73 -1.59 8.53 12.38
C GLU A 73 -0.51 7.62 11.77
N TYR A 74 -0.29 7.76 10.47
CA TYR A 74 0.82 7.14 9.77
C TYR A 74 1.52 8.19 8.89
N ARG A 75 2.74 7.87 8.47
CA ARG A 75 3.57 8.71 7.63
C ARG A 75 3.91 7.99 6.34
N LEU A 76 4.12 8.76 5.28
CA LEU A 76 4.68 8.23 4.05
C LEU A 76 6.18 8.02 4.24
N LYS A 77 6.63 6.82 3.89
CA LYS A 77 8.02 6.44 3.72
C LYS A 77 8.39 6.54 2.25
N GLY A 78 9.67 6.68 1.95
CA GLY A 78 10.19 6.85 0.59
C GLY A 78 9.70 5.85 -0.47
N LEU A 79 10.04 6.14 -1.72
CA LEU A 79 9.64 5.30 -2.85
C LEU A 79 10.37 3.94 -2.86
N GLY A 80 9.66 2.92 -3.33
CA GLY A 80 10.19 1.59 -3.57
C GLY A 80 9.58 0.94 -4.80
N ILE A 81 10.05 -0.28 -5.07
CA ILE A 81 9.54 -1.11 -6.17
C ILE A 81 9.23 -2.52 -5.70
N PHE A 82 8.26 -3.16 -6.35
CA PHE A 82 8.18 -4.62 -6.39
C PHE A 82 8.70 -5.12 -7.72
N GLY A 83 9.44 -6.23 -7.69
CA GLY A 83 10.27 -6.67 -8.80
C GLY A 83 11.73 -6.28 -8.58
N SER A 84 12.54 -6.40 -9.63
CA SER A 84 13.94 -5.94 -9.60
C SER A 84 14.07 -4.60 -10.32
N THR A 85 15.21 -3.92 -10.18
CA THR A 85 15.48 -2.69 -10.94
C THR A 85 15.50 -2.93 -12.46
N LEU A 86 15.86 -4.14 -12.89
CA LEU A 86 15.85 -4.55 -14.30
C LEU A 86 14.45 -4.93 -14.79
N GLN A 87 13.59 -5.41 -13.89
CA GLN A 87 12.21 -5.81 -14.21
C GLN A 87 11.26 -5.32 -13.11
N PRO A 88 11.06 -3.99 -12.99
CA PRO A 88 10.14 -3.44 -12.02
C PRO A 88 8.72 -3.79 -12.45
N ARG A 89 7.85 -4.09 -11.49
CA ARG A 89 6.44 -4.41 -11.73
C ARG A 89 5.51 -3.35 -11.14
N VAL A 90 5.87 -2.83 -9.98
CA VAL A 90 5.08 -1.83 -9.26
C VAL A 90 6.03 -0.79 -8.68
N ILE A 91 5.68 0.49 -8.83
CA ILE A 91 6.30 1.59 -8.08
C ILE A 91 5.32 1.96 -6.97
N TRP A 92 5.82 2.08 -5.74
CA TRP A 92 5.00 2.36 -4.58
C TRP A 92 5.67 3.36 -3.63
N MET A 93 4.86 4.01 -2.80
CA MET A 93 5.31 4.80 -1.65
C MET A 93 5.12 3.98 -0.38
N GLY A 94 6.14 3.86 0.45
CA GLY A 94 6.01 3.12 1.70
C GLY A 94 5.11 3.85 2.69
N VAL A 95 4.57 3.12 3.66
CA VAL A 95 3.85 3.69 4.80
C VAL A 95 4.45 3.15 6.09
N GLU A 96 4.58 3.99 7.10
CA GLU A 96 5.02 3.58 8.43
C GLU A 96 4.27 4.37 9.50
N ASP A 97 4.06 3.74 10.64
CA ASP A 97 3.49 4.35 11.85
C ASP A 97 4.35 4.00 13.06
N GLN A 98 4.21 4.79 14.12
CA GLN A 98 5.05 4.63 15.30
C GLN A 98 4.55 3.44 16.14
N PRO A 99 5.46 2.59 16.64
CA PRO A 99 5.11 1.58 17.64
C PRO A 99 4.45 2.25 18.85
N SER A 100 3.33 1.72 19.30
CA SER A 100 2.73 2.22 20.55
C SER A 100 3.52 1.69 21.73
N ALA A 101 3.88 2.57 22.67
CA ALA A 101 4.62 2.21 23.89
C ALA A 101 3.89 1.16 24.76
N HIS A 102 2.59 0.96 24.53
CA HIS A 102 1.72 0.07 25.29
C HIS A 102 1.27 -1.16 24.51
N LEU A 103 1.71 -1.33 23.25
CA LEU A 103 1.25 -2.41 22.36
C LEU A 103 2.44 -3.11 21.69
N HIS A 104 2.28 -4.41 21.42
CA HIS A 104 3.24 -5.14 20.61
C HIS A 104 3.02 -4.80 19.12
N GLY A 105 3.81 -3.87 18.60
CA GLY A 105 3.79 -3.43 17.19
C GLY A 105 3.02 -2.14 16.97
N SER A 106 2.89 -1.72 15.71
CA SER A 106 2.23 -0.47 15.36
C SER A 106 0.70 -0.63 15.23
N PRO A 107 -0.12 0.43 15.39
CA PRO A 107 -1.57 0.37 15.16
C PRO A 107 -1.97 -0.20 13.80
N LEU A 108 -1.25 0.13 12.73
CA LEU A 108 -1.52 -0.36 11.39
C LEU A 108 -1.28 -1.88 11.27
N GLU A 109 -0.19 -2.38 11.83
CA GLU A 109 0.08 -3.82 11.88
C GLU A 109 -0.98 -4.55 12.71
N GLN A 110 -1.45 -3.96 13.80
CA GLN A 110 -2.50 -4.53 14.64
C GLN A 110 -3.82 -4.62 13.87
N LEU A 111 -4.19 -3.56 13.15
CA LEU A 111 -5.38 -3.59 12.29
C LEU A 111 -5.29 -4.69 11.23
N HIS A 112 -4.15 -4.79 10.53
CA HIS A 112 -3.92 -5.85 9.54
C HIS A 112 -4.03 -7.25 10.16
N ARG A 113 -3.41 -7.48 11.33
CA ARG A 113 -3.51 -8.77 12.05
C ARG A 113 -4.92 -9.08 12.52
N ALA A 114 -5.63 -8.09 13.07
CA ALA A 114 -7.02 -8.24 13.51
C ALA A 114 -7.92 -8.59 12.32
N LEU A 115 -7.74 -7.89 11.19
CA LEU A 115 -8.48 -8.18 9.97
C LEU A 115 -8.23 -9.60 9.47
N ASN A 116 -6.97 -10.02 9.36
CA ASN A 116 -6.65 -11.36 8.88
C ASN A 116 -7.23 -12.45 9.79
N ARG A 117 -7.21 -12.24 11.11
CA ARG A 117 -7.84 -13.18 12.05
C ARG A 117 -9.35 -13.28 11.84
N GLU A 118 -10.05 -12.16 11.67
CA GLU A 118 -11.50 -12.17 11.45
C GLU A 118 -11.89 -12.75 10.09
N LEU A 119 -11.05 -12.56 9.07
CA LEU A 119 -11.19 -13.18 7.75
C LEU A 119 -10.98 -14.70 7.82
N GLU A 120 -9.91 -15.16 8.47
CA GLU A 120 -9.62 -16.59 8.66
C GLU A 120 -10.74 -17.30 9.42
N ARG A 121 -11.28 -16.67 10.48
CA ARG A 121 -12.43 -17.19 11.25
C ARG A 121 -13.68 -17.42 10.38
N ARG A 122 -13.76 -16.73 9.24
CA ARG A 122 -14.84 -16.81 8.26
C ARG A 122 -14.46 -17.63 7.02
N ASN A 123 -13.35 -18.37 7.08
CA ASN A 123 -12.84 -19.24 6.00
C ASN A 123 -12.35 -18.50 4.75
N PHE A 124 -11.94 -17.23 4.88
CA PHE A 124 -11.19 -16.56 3.80
C PHE A 124 -9.72 -16.98 3.83
N GLU A 125 -9.14 -17.19 2.65
CA GLU A 125 -7.69 -17.29 2.52
C GLU A 125 -7.05 -15.91 2.71
N VAL A 126 -6.00 -15.86 3.52
CA VAL A 126 -5.23 -14.63 3.77
C VAL A 126 -3.75 -14.83 3.44
N ASP A 127 -3.09 -13.76 3.03
CA ASP A 127 -1.68 -13.78 2.73
C ASP A 127 -0.84 -14.00 3.99
N LYS A 128 0.04 -15.00 3.96
CA LYS A 128 0.94 -15.34 5.08
C LYS A 128 2.28 -14.61 5.02
N ARG A 129 2.55 -13.88 3.93
CA ARG A 129 3.79 -13.11 3.79
C ARG A 129 3.82 -11.96 4.81
N PRO A 130 5.02 -11.49 5.18
CA PRO A 130 5.16 -10.31 6.02
C PRO A 130 4.39 -9.12 5.42
N PHE A 131 3.63 -8.44 6.28
CA PHE A 131 2.90 -7.25 5.88
C PHE A 131 3.87 -6.14 5.51
N SER A 132 3.72 -5.59 4.31
CA SER A 132 4.52 -4.47 3.80
C SER A 132 3.56 -3.35 3.39
N PRO A 133 3.23 -2.41 4.28
CA PRO A 133 2.26 -1.35 3.99
C PRO A 133 2.81 -0.38 2.94
N HIS A 134 2.07 -0.19 1.85
CA HIS A 134 2.49 0.63 0.73
C HIS A 134 1.29 1.18 -0.06
N LEU A 135 1.53 2.28 -0.77
CA LEU A 135 0.59 2.92 -1.69
C LEU A 135 1.09 2.70 -3.12
N THR A 136 0.34 1.96 -3.93
CA THR A 136 0.72 1.72 -5.33
C THR A 136 0.56 3.01 -6.15
N LEU A 137 1.65 3.48 -6.75
CA LEU A 137 1.66 4.71 -7.57
C LEU A 137 1.66 4.42 -9.07
N ALA A 138 2.35 3.36 -9.49
CA ALA A 138 2.37 2.96 -10.89
C ALA A 138 2.52 1.45 -11.05
N ARG A 139 2.03 0.94 -12.17
CA ARG A 139 2.27 -0.43 -12.64
C ARG A 139 3.07 -0.39 -13.93
N VAL A 140 4.08 -1.26 -14.01
CA VAL A 140 4.94 -1.40 -15.18
C VAL A 140 4.43 -2.58 -15.99
N LYS A 141 3.92 -2.31 -17.20
CA LYS A 141 3.34 -3.35 -18.09
C LYS A 141 4.35 -3.92 -19.08
N HIS A 142 5.39 -3.16 -19.39
CA HIS A 142 6.41 -3.52 -20.38
C HIS A 142 7.81 -3.32 -19.79
N PRO A 143 8.82 -4.06 -20.26
CA PRO A 143 10.20 -3.83 -19.86
C PRO A 143 10.60 -2.37 -20.10
N LEU A 144 11.29 -1.77 -19.13
CA LEU A 144 11.81 -0.41 -19.25
C LEU A 144 13.04 -0.41 -20.14
N SER A 145 13.16 0.61 -20.99
CA SER A 145 14.40 0.92 -21.70
C SER A 145 15.54 1.25 -20.73
N PRO A 146 16.82 1.17 -21.13
CA PRO A 146 17.94 1.52 -20.26
C PRO A 146 17.86 2.94 -19.68
N GLU A 147 17.36 3.91 -20.45
CA GLU A 147 17.17 5.29 -19.99
C GLU A 147 16.07 5.41 -18.91
N GLU A 148 14.94 4.71 -19.10
CA GLU A 148 13.87 4.65 -18.11
C GLU A 148 14.32 3.91 -16.84
N GLN A 149 15.14 2.86 -16.96
CA GLN A 149 15.73 2.20 -15.80
C GLN A 149 16.63 3.14 -15.00
N GLN A 150 17.46 3.94 -15.68
CA GLN A 150 18.30 4.94 -15.02
C GLN A 150 17.47 6.04 -14.36
N SER A 151 16.41 6.51 -15.03
CA SER A 151 15.48 7.50 -14.48
C SER A 151 14.74 6.96 -13.25
N LEU A 152 14.27 5.71 -13.29
CA LEU A 152 13.68 5.04 -12.13
C LEU A 152 14.67 4.94 -10.98
N GLN A 153 15.92 4.54 -11.23
CA GLN A 153 16.94 4.49 -10.18
C GLN A 153 17.16 5.87 -9.55
N ARG A 154 17.27 6.94 -10.33
CA ARG A 154 17.38 8.31 -9.79
C ARG A 154 16.18 8.69 -8.95
N LEU A 155 14.96 8.38 -9.41
CA LEU A 155 13.72 8.66 -8.69
C LEU A 155 13.69 7.95 -7.33
N LEU A 156 14.10 6.67 -7.28
CA LEU A 156 14.16 5.90 -6.04
C LEU A 156 15.19 6.47 -5.06
N HIS A 157 16.36 6.92 -5.52
CA HIS A 157 17.36 7.54 -4.65
C HIS A 157 16.94 8.92 -4.13
N LYS A 158 16.38 9.79 -5.00
CA LYS A 158 15.94 11.14 -4.62
C LYS A 158 14.85 11.13 -3.54
N LYS A 159 14.03 10.09 -3.52
CA LYS A 159 12.88 9.96 -2.62
C LYS A 159 13.02 8.84 -1.60
N GLN A 160 14.23 8.29 -1.41
CA GLN A 160 14.54 7.66 -0.13
C GLN A 160 14.56 8.78 0.92
N ALA A 161 13.65 8.71 1.90
CA ALA A 161 13.81 9.52 3.11
C ALA A 161 15.23 9.28 3.65
N PRO A 162 15.93 10.30 4.16
CA PRO A 162 17.25 10.09 4.72
C PRO A 162 17.14 8.95 5.74
N SER A 163 17.91 7.88 5.49
CA SER A 163 18.18 6.83 6.46
C SER A 163 19.10 7.40 7.54
N SER A 164 18.59 8.37 8.28
CA SER A 164 19.10 8.79 9.57
C SER A 164 18.09 8.18 10.55
N LEU A 165 18.23 6.91 10.94
CA LEU A 165 19.01 6.58 12.15
C LEU A 165 19.07 7.81 13.05
N TYR A 166 18.02 8.01 13.84
CA TYR A 166 18.15 8.72 15.10
C TYR A 166 18.08 7.68 16.23
N PRO A 167 18.96 7.83 17.22
CA PRO A 167 19.34 6.79 18.18
C PRO A 167 18.21 6.33 19.09
#